data_AF-A0A7C1RFG8-F1
#
_entry.id   AF-A0A7C1RFG8-F1
#
_cell.length_a   1.000
_cell.length_b   1.000
_cell.length_c   1.000
_cell.angle_alpha   90.00
_cell.angle_beta   90.00
_cell.angle_gamma   90.00
#
_symmetry.space_group_name_H-M   'P 1'
#
loop_
_entity.id
_entity.type
_entity.pdbx_description
1 polymer ?
#
loop_
_entity_poly.entity_id
_entity_poly.type
_entity_poly.pdbx_seq_one_letter_code
_entity_poly.pdbx_strand_id
1 'polypeptide(L)' 'AYIGDDIGDLEVIKSVGLAGAVADAHPEIKKHSHFICGNPGGKGAVREFIEFILETQNKWPTIEAGFKDFVKLKEKI' A
#
# COMPACT_ATOMS: atom_id res chain seq x y z
N ALA A 1 8.98 -1.65 -1.45
CA ALA A 1 8.15 -1.19 -0.32
C ALA A 1 7.69 -2.41 0.47
N TYR A 2 7.51 -2.30 1.78
CA TYR A 2 6.96 -3.34 2.65
C TYR A 2 6.00 -2.71 3.65
N ILE A 3 4.91 -3.38 4.01
CA ILE A 3 3.97 -2.95 5.06
C ILE A 3 3.73 -4.12 6.00
N GLY A 4 3.79 -3.87 7.31
CA GLY A 4 3.67 -4.90 8.35
C GLY A 4 2.93 -4.42 9.58
N ASP A 5 2.80 -5.30 10.56
CA ASP A 5 2.01 -5.05 11.77
C ASP A 5 2.64 -5.54 13.07
N ASP A 6 3.53 -6.55 13.06
CA ASP A 6 4.10 -7.13 14.29
C ASP A 6 5.63 -7.22 14.27
N ILE A 7 6.25 -7.50 15.41
CA ILE A 7 7.71 -7.54 15.63
C ILE A 7 8.44 -8.45 14.64
N GLY A 8 7.79 -9.50 14.13
CA GLY A 8 8.37 -10.36 13.09
C GLY A 8 8.75 -9.61 11.81
N ASP A 9 8.09 -8.48 11.53
CA ASP A 9 8.35 -7.63 10.37
C ASP A 9 9.53 -6.66 10.56
N LEU A 10 10.00 -6.46 11.80
CA LEU A 10 10.85 -5.32 12.17
C LEU A 10 12.14 -5.22 11.35
N GLU A 11 12.80 -6.35 11.11
CA GLU A 11 14.05 -6.37 10.36
C GLU A 11 13.81 -6.05 8.87
N VAL A 12 12.66 -6.48 8.31
CA VAL A 12 12.28 -6.11 6.95
C VAL A 12 11.93 -4.62 6.88
N ILE A 13 11.11 -4.12 7.81
CA ILE A 13 10.72 -2.70 7.93
C ILE A 13 11.94 -1.77 7.96
N LYS A 14 12.98 -2.12 8.73
CA LYS A 14 14.22 -1.32 8.80
C LYS A 14 15.08 -1.39 7.54
N SER A 15 14.92 -2.44 6.73
CA SER A 15 15.79 -2.70 5.58
C SER A 15 15.27 -2.17 4.25
N VAL A 16 13.96 -1.88 4.13
CA VAL A 16 13.34 -1.49 2.86
C VAL A 16 13.34 0.02 2.64
N GLY A 17 13.41 0.45 1.36
CA GLY A 17 13.39 1.88 1.01
C GLY A 17 12.05 2.60 1.19
N LEU A 18 10.95 1.86 1.41
CA LEU A 18 9.67 2.43 1.82
C LEU A 18 8.98 1.43 2.74
N ALA A 19 8.89 1.79 4.01
CA ALA A 19 8.31 0.97 5.07
C ALA A 19 6.97 1.55 5.51
N GLY A 20 5.95 0.70 5.63
CA GLY A 20 4.60 1.04 6.04
C GLY A 20 4.17 0.27 7.29
N ALA A 21 3.27 0.86 8.08
CA ALA A 21 2.58 0.19 9.17
C ALA A 21 1.07 0.36 9.03
N VAL A 22 0.31 -0.70 9.33
CA VAL A 22 -1.15 -0.58 9.48
C VAL A 22 -1.53 0.17 10.77
N ALA A 23 -2.75 0.72 10.85
CA ALA A 23 -3.14 1.58 11.98
C ALA A 23 -3.14 0.86 13.34
N ASP A 24 -3.34 -0.45 13.35
CA ASP A 24 -3.34 -1.33 14.53
C ASP A 24 -2.01 -2.05 14.76
N ALA A 25 -0.97 -1.72 13.98
CA ALA A 25 0.37 -2.29 14.14
C ALA A 25 0.96 -2.02 15.53
N HIS A 26 1.82 -2.93 15.96
CA HIS A 26 2.64 -2.81 17.16
C HIS A 26 3.41 -1.47 17.16
N PRO A 27 3.51 -0.76 18.30
CA PRO A 27 4.14 0.57 18.36
C PRO A 27 5.56 0.62 17.78
N GLU A 28 6.35 -0.44 17.98
CA GLU A 28 7.70 -0.51 17.42
C GLU A 28 7.69 -0.54 15.88
N ILE A 29 6.71 -1.18 15.25
CA ILE A 29 6.58 -1.19 13.78
C ILE A 29 6.24 0.20 13.25
N LYS A 30 5.31 0.91 13.91
CA LYS A 30 4.96 2.30 13.57
C LYS A 30 6.15 3.23 13.69
N LYS A 31 6.94 3.09 14.75
CA LYS A 31 8.12 3.92 15.03
C LYS A 31 9.18 3.85 13.93
N HIS A 32 9.35 2.70 13.27
CA HIS A 32 10.31 2.50 12.18
C HIS A 32 9.69 2.60 10.77
N SER A 33 8.40 2.91 10.68
CA SER A 33 7.71 3.04 9.40
C SER A 33 7.74 4.48 8.88
N HIS A 34 7.91 4.62 7.57
CA HIS A 34 7.89 5.91 6.87
C HIS A 34 6.44 6.39 6.65
N PHE A 35 5.50 5.45 6.53
CA PHE A 35 4.08 5.70 6.35
C PHE A 35 3.29 4.87 7.35
N ILE A 36 2.33 5.50 8.04
CA ILE A 36 1.42 4.79 8.95
C ILE A 36 0.02 5.00 8.39
N CYS A 37 -0.67 3.92 8.06
CA CYS A 37 -2.03 4.00 7.56
C CYS A 37 -2.99 4.49 8.65
N GLY A 38 -4.04 5.21 8.24
CA GLY A 38 -5.18 5.53 9.09
C GLY A 38 -6.10 4.33 9.33
N ASN A 39 -6.14 3.38 8.38
CA ASN A 39 -6.98 2.19 8.49
C ASN A 39 -6.25 0.98 9.14
N PRO A 40 -6.97 0.14 9.90
CA PRO A 40 -6.45 -1.14 10.42
C PRO A 40 -6.17 -2.18 9.32
N GLY A 41 -5.37 -3.19 9.68
CA GLY A 41 -5.14 -4.39 8.88
C GLY A 41 -6.45 -5.06 8.47
N GLY A 42 -6.54 -5.48 7.20
CA GLY A 42 -7.76 -6.06 6.64
C GLY A 42 -8.96 -5.08 6.50
N LYS A 43 -8.80 -3.81 6.87
CA LYS A 43 -9.82 -2.75 6.79
C LYS A 43 -9.46 -1.64 5.80
N GLY A 44 -8.60 -1.94 4.83
CA GLY A 44 -8.21 -0.99 3.77
C GLY A 44 -6.80 -0.41 3.92
N ALA A 45 -6.05 -0.74 4.96
CA ALA A 45 -4.68 -0.23 5.15
C ALA A 45 -3.77 -0.45 3.94
N VAL A 46 -3.80 -1.65 3.35
CA VAL A 46 -2.99 -1.97 2.16
C VAL A 46 -3.45 -1.17 0.95
N ARG A 47 -4.76 -0.94 0.79
CA ARG A 47 -5.30 -0.10 -0.29
C ARG A 47 -4.77 1.32 -0.13
N GLU A 48 -4.89 1.90 1.05
CA GLU A 48 -4.39 3.24 1.36
C GLU A 48 -2.88 3.38 1.05
N PHE A 49 -2.07 2.39 1.43
CA PHE A 49 -0.65 2.39 1.14
C PHE A 49 -0.34 2.27 -0.36
N ILE A 50 -1.11 1.45 -1.10
CA ILE A 50 -1.00 1.35 -2.56
C ILE A 50 -1.37 2.69 -3.22
N GLU A 51 -2.45 3.34 -2.77
CA GLU A 51 -2.86 4.66 -3.29
C GLU A 51 -1.76 5.70 -3.09
N PHE A 52 -1.20 5.79 -1.88
CA PHE A 52 -0.07 6.68 -1.60
C PHE A 52 1.10 6.47 -2.59
N ILE A 53 1.46 5.20 -2.87
CA ILE A 53 2.54 4.88 -3.81
C ILE A 53 2.17 5.29 -5.24
N LEU A 54 0.94 4.99 -5.69
CA LEU A 54 0.49 5.31 -7.04
C LEU A 54 0.37 6.82 -7.27
N GLU A 55 -0.15 7.55 -6.28
CA GLU A 55 -0.23 9.02 -6.28
C GLU A 55 1.15 9.65 -6.36
N THR A 56 2.05 9.21 -5.49
CA THR A 56 3.43 9.72 -5.44
C THR A 56 4.18 9.48 -6.76
N GLN A 57 3.83 8.42 -7.49
CA GLN A 57 4.42 8.09 -8.80
C GLN A 57 3.62 8.64 -9.99
N ASN A 58 2.53 9.39 -9.75
CA ASN A 58 1.61 9.88 -10.78
C ASN A 58 1.11 8.77 -11.74
N LYS A 59 0.77 7.60 -11.20
CA LYS A 59 0.40 6.41 -11.99
C LYS A 59 -1.09 6.21 -12.23
N TRP A 60 -1.95 7.00 -11.58
CA TRP A 60 -3.40 6.91 -11.77
C TRP A 60 -3.85 6.98 -13.24
N PRO A 61 -3.34 7.90 -14.09
CA PRO A 61 -3.76 7.96 -15.48
C PRO A 61 -3.51 6.65 -16.25
N THR A 62 -2.39 5.98 -15.96
CA THR A 62 -2.05 4.68 -16.56
C THR A 62 -3.01 3.58 -16.12
N ILE A 63 -3.35 3.54 -14.83
CA ILE A 63 -4.30 2.55 -14.28
C ILE A 63 -5.70 2.75 -14.87
N GLU A 64 -6.17 4.00 -14.94
CA GLU A 64 -7.47 4.33 -15.53
C GLU A 64 -7.57 3.93 -17.00
N ALA A 65 -6.52 4.18 -17.78
CA ALA A 65 -6.45 3.77 -19.17
C ALA A 65 -6.55 2.25 -19.32
N GLY A 66 -5.75 1.51 -18.54
CA GLY A 66 -5.77 0.04 -18.55
C GLY A 66 -7.12 -0.55 -18.17
N PHE A 67 -7.81 0.05 -17.19
CA PHE A 67 -9.15 -0.38 -16.81
C PHE A 67 -10.18 -0.15 -17.93
N LYS A 68 -10.15 1.03 -18.58
CA LYS A 68 -11.03 1.32 -19.73
C LYS A 68 -10.83 0.32 -20.86
N ASP A 69 -9.58 -0.07 -21.13
CA ASP A 69 -9.28 -1.04 -22.18
C ASP A 69 -9.75 -2.46 -21.81
N PHE A 70 -9.63 -2.86 -20.54
CA PHE A 70 -10.19 -4.12 -20.04
C PHE A 70 -11.72 -4.16 -20.18
N VAL A 71 -12.43 -3.08 -19.84
CA VAL A 71 -13.89 -2.98 -19.97
C VAL A 71 -14.32 -3.13 -21.43
N LYS A 72 -13.67 -2.42 -22.36
CA LYS A 72 -13.95 -2.54 -23.81
C LYS A 72 -13.73 -3.96 -24.34
N LEU A 73 -12.77 -4.71 -23.79
CA LEU A 73 -12.52 -6.10 -24.20
C LEU A 73 -13.68 -7.01 -23.76
N LYS A 74 -14.20 -6.82 -22.55
CA LYS A 74 -15.34 -7.59 -22.05
C LYS A 74 -16.63 -7.35 -22.82
N GLU A 75 -16.87 -6.14 -23.30
CA GLU A 75 -18.06 -5.80 -24.09
C GLU A 75 -18.06 -6.41 -25.50
N LYS A 76 -16.91 -6.94 -25.96
CA LYS A 76 -16.74 -7.56 -27.28
C LYS A 76 -16.86 -9.09 -27.27
N ILE A 77 -17.01 -9.71 -26.11
CA ILE A 77 -17.16 -11.17 -25.91
C ILE A 77 -18.61 -11.42 -25.51
#